data_AF-A0A8S9LW50-F1
#
_entry.id   AF-A0A8S9LW50-F1
#
_cell.length_a   1.000
_cell.length_b   1.000
_cell.length_c   1.000
_cell.angle_alpha   90.00
_cell.angle_beta   90.00
_cell.angle_gamma   90.00
#
_symmetry.space_group_name_H-M   'P 1'
#
loop_
_entity.id
_entity.type
_entity.pdbx_description
1 polymer ?
#
loop_
_entity_poly.entity_id
_entity_poly.type
_entity_poly.pdbx_seq_one_letter_code
_entity_poly.pdbx_strand_id
1 'polypeptide(L)'
;MKCVINVLGATLKPGVAGYITAQGRTYPYDASGFVFTDSLVYGSGKAFLGRPWRSYVRVIFYNTDLTDVVVPQGWDSWHFGGHVSQMTFAEIGC
;
A
#
# COMPACT_ATOMS: atom_id res chain seq x y z
N MET A 1 -17.44 2.14 -2.72
CA MET A 1 -17.29 2.67 -4.11
C MET A 1 -16.28 1.76 -4.78
N LYS A 2 -16.65 1.02 -5.84
CA LYS A 2 -15.76 -0.03 -6.37
C LYS A 2 -14.72 0.54 -7.31
N CYS A 3 -13.48 0.73 -6.83
CA CYS A 3 -12.35 1.11 -7.66
C CYS A 3 -11.58 -0.14 -8.12
N VAL A 4 -10.92 -0.01 -9.27
CA VAL A 4 -10.02 -1.05 -9.78
C VAL A 4 -8.62 -0.46 -9.87
N ILE A 5 -7.65 -1.11 -9.24
CA ILE A 5 -6.23 -0.76 -9.27
C ILE A 5 -5.51 -1.80 -10.13
N ASN A 6 -5.01 -1.37 -11.29
CA ASN A 6 -4.27 -2.22 -12.22
C ASN A 6 -2.76 -2.06 -12.01
N VAL A 7 -2.10 -3.14 -11.58
CA VAL A 7 -0.66 -3.22 -11.32
C VAL A 7 0.08 -3.61 -12.60
N LEU A 8 1.05 -2.78 -12.99
CA LEU A 8 1.93 -3.02 -14.14
C LEU A 8 3.34 -3.44 -13.68
N GLY A 9 3.43 -4.29 -12.66
CA GLY A 9 4.71 -4.72 -12.08
C GLY A 9 5.61 -5.44 -13.09
N ALA A 10 5.03 -6.13 -14.08
CA ALA A 10 5.78 -6.81 -15.13
C ALA A 10 6.55 -5.86 -16.07
N THR A 11 6.19 -4.56 -16.10
CA THR A 11 6.90 -3.57 -16.92
C THR A 11 8.08 -2.93 -16.18
N LEU A 12 8.29 -3.28 -14.91
CA LEU A 12 9.42 -2.75 -14.13
C LEU A 12 10.73 -3.39 -14.58
N LYS A 13 11.81 -2.60 -14.49
CA LYS A 13 13.16 -3.11 -14.75
C LYS A 13 13.56 -4.14 -13.68
N PRO A 14 14.41 -5.13 -14.02
CA PRO A 14 14.92 -6.07 -13.03
C PRO A 14 15.51 -5.37 -11.81
N GLY A 15 15.17 -5.84 -10.62
CA GLY A 15 15.62 -5.26 -9.35
C GLY A 15 14.83 -4.03 -8.86
N VAL A 16 13.81 -3.57 -9.61
CA VAL A 16 12.93 -2.47 -9.18
C VAL A 16 11.63 -3.04 -8.60
N ALA A 17 11.32 -2.65 -7.36
CA ALA A 17 10.05 -3.01 -6.71
C ALA A 17 8.93 -2.02 -7.06
N GLY A 18 7.72 -2.55 -7.23
CA GLY A 18 6.49 -1.75 -7.40
C GLY A 18 5.81 -1.47 -6.06
N TYR A 19 5.17 -0.31 -5.95
CA TYR A 19 4.39 0.10 -4.77
C TYR A 19 3.09 0.73 -5.22
N ILE A 20 1.96 0.25 -4.70
CA ILE A 20 0.64 0.80 -5.03
C ILE A 20 0.44 2.16 -4.35
N THR A 21 0.91 2.32 -3.10
CA THR A 21 0.74 3.54 -2.33
C THR A 21 2.05 4.08 -1.73
N ALA A 22 2.10 5.41 -1.58
CA ALA A 22 3.15 6.13 -0.86
C ALA A 22 2.54 7.36 -0.15
N GLN A 23 1.74 7.14 0.88
CA GLN A 23 1.01 8.21 1.57
C GLN A 23 1.98 9.03 2.45
N GLY A 24 1.80 10.36 2.48
CA GLY A 24 2.73 11.36 3.02
C GLY A 24 2.32 12.05 4.33
N ARG A 25 1.47 11.45 5.16
CA ARG A 25 1.02 12.03 6.44
C ARG A 25 2.22 12.20 7.39
N THR A 26 2.42 13.44 7.83
CA THR A 26 3.64 13.86 8.56
C THR A 26 3.41 14.06 10.05
N TYR A 27 2.17 14.31 10.49
CA TYR A 27 1.85 14.61 11.89
C TYR A 27 0.77 13.66 12.45
N PRO A 28 0.81 13.34 13.76
CA PRO A 28 -0.13 12.40 14.36
C PRO A 28 -1.58 12.88 14.31
N TYR A 29 -1.82 14.19 14.40
CA TYR A 29 -3.15 14.78 14.43
C TYR A 29 -3.71 15.14 13.05
N ASP A 30 -2.93 14.92 11.99
CA ASP A 30 -3.43 15.08 10.64
C ASP A 30 -4.48 14.00 10.34
N ALA A 31 -5.64 14.44 9.85
CA ALA A 31 -6.75 13.57 9.50
C ALA A 31 -6.54 12.83 8.16
N SER A 32 -5.52 13.22 7.38
CA SER A 32 -5.26 12.66 6.05
C SER A 32 -4.96 11.15 6.07
N GLY A 33 -5.32 10.48 4.97
CA GLY A 33 -5.20 9.04 4.81
C GLY A 33 -5.68 8.58 3.43
N PHE A 34 -5.21 7.42 2.99
CA PHE A 34 -5.82 6.71 1.86
C PHE A 34 -6.65 5.55 2.38
N VAL A 35 -7.89 5.44 1.90
CA VAL A 35 -8.79 4.34 2.23
C VAL A 35 -9.37 3.79 0.93
N PHE A 36 -9.12 2.52 0.66
CA PHE A 36 -9.67 1.79 -0.48
C PHE A 36 -10.73 0.84 0.05
N THR A 37 -11.97 1.00 -0.42
CA THR A 37 -13.14 0.23 0.06
C THR A 37 -13.79 -0.50 -1.09
N ASP A 38 -14.20 -1.76 -0.90
CA ASP A 38 -14.96 -2.55 -1.89
C ASP A 38 -14.29 -2.58 -3.27
N SER A 39 -12.95 -2.64 -3.31
CA SER A 39 -12.15 -2.45 -4.52
C SER A 39 -11.52 -3.75 -5.00
N LEU A 40 -10.86 -3.72 -6.17
CA LEU A 40 -10.07 -4.83 -6.71
C LEU A 40 -8.65 -4.37 -7.04
N VAL A 41 -7.64 -5.09 -6.55
CA VAL A 41 -6.24 -4.95 -6.94
C VAL A 41 -5.82 -6.16 -7.76
N TYR A 42 -5.49 -5.94 -9.03
CA TYR A 42 -5.11 -6.99 -9.98
C TYR A 42 -4.04 -6.48 -10.95
N GLY A 43 -3.60 -7.31 -11.90
CA GLY A 43 -2.70 -6.89 -12.97
C GLY A 43 -1.65 -7.93 -13.31
N SER A 44 -0.41 -7.48 -13.51
CA SER A 44 0.73 -8.32 -13.89
C SER A 44 2.00 -8.00 -13.10
N GLY A 45 2.87 -8.99 -12.91
CA GLY A 45 4.06 -8.87 -12.09
C GLY A 45 3.71 -8.80 -10.60
N LYS A 46 4.59 -8.17 -9.79
CA LYS A 46 4.43 -8.09 -8.34
C LYS A 46 4.62 -6.65 -7.83
N ALA A 47 3.88 -6.30 -6.78
CA ALA A 47 4.00 -5.02 -6.08
C ALA A 47 3.68 -5.16 -4.59
N PHE A 48 4.21 -4.24 -3.78
CA PHE A 48 3.76 -4.01 -2.41
C PHE A 48 2.50 -3.14 -2.40
N LEU A 49 1.64 -3.31 -1.40
CA LEU A 49 0.51 -2.42 -1.10
C LEU A 49 0.99 -0.99 -0.85
N GLY A 50 2.17 -0.82 -0.27
CA GLY A 50 2.80 0.49 -0.20
C GLY A 50 4.03 0.58 0.67
N ARG A 51 4.51 1.82 0.76
CA ARG A 51 5.62 2.24 1.62
C ARG A 51 5.36 3.61 2.24
N PRO A 52 5.93 3.93 3.41
CA PRO A 52 5.79 5.24 4.02
C PRO A 52 6.52 6.30 3.19
N TRP A 53 5.84 7.36 2.75
CA TRP A 53 6.56 8.55 2.28
C TRP A 53 6.95 9.47 3.45
N ARG A 54 6.19 9.45 4.54
CA ARG A 54 6.42 10.19 5.79
C ARG A 54 6.08 9.33 7.01
N SER A 55 6.48 9.80 8.20
CA SER A 55 6.52 9.01 9.45
C SER A 55 5.17 8.58 10.02
N TYR A 56 4.08 9.29 9.69
CA TYR A 56 2.73 9.00 10.18
C TYR A 56 1.80 8.50 9.07
N VAL A 57 2.37 7.79 8.09
CA VAL A 57 1.62 7.23 6.95
C VAL A 57 0.37 6.49 7.43
N ARG A 58 -0.73 6.67 6.71
CA ARG A 58 -1.99 5.97 6.95
C ARG A 58 -2.60 5.49 5.64
N VAL A 59 -2.66 4.18 5.46
CA VAL A 59 -3.29 3.51 4.31
C VAL A 59 -4.11 2.33 4.82
N ILE A 60 -5.37 2.24 4.39
CA ILE A 60 -6.29 1.18 4.77
C ILE A 60 -6.88 0.58 3.49
N PHE A 61 -6.77 -0.74 3.34
CA PHE A 61 -7.56 -1.52 2.40
C PHE A 61 -8.67 -2.22 3.20
N TYR A 62 -9.92 -1.96 2.85
CA TYR A 62 -11.10 -2.51 3.52
C TYR A 62 -11.97 -3.23 2.50
N ASN A 63 -12.30 -4.50 2.74
CA ASN A 63 -13.12 -5.31 1.87
C ASN A 63 -12.66 -5.23 0.40
N THR A 64 -11.35 -5.36 0.17
CA THR A 64 -10.73 -5.19 -1.15
C THR A 64 -10.14 -6.52 -1.60
N ASP A 65 -10.52 -6.99 -2.78
CA ASP A 65 -9.97 -8.21 -3.36
C ASP A 65 -8.51 -7.95 -3.79
N LEU A 66 -7.55 -8.58 -3.13
CA LEU A 66 -6.12 -8.49 -3.46
C LEU A 66 -5.70 -9.76 -4.20
N THR A 67 -5.47 -9.68 -5.53
CA THR A 67 -4.98 -10.86 -6.26
C THR A 67 -3.50 -11.12 -5.98
N ASP A 68 -2.97 -12.20 -6.54
CA ASP A 68 -1.58 -12.64 -6.37
C ASP A 68 -0.53 -11.60 -6.82
N VAL A 69 -0.91 -10.50 -7.49
CA VAL A 69 -0.01 -9.40 -7.83
C VAL A 69 0.55 -8.69 -6.60
N VAL A 70 -0.11 -8.79 -5.45
CA VAL A 70 0.40 -8.29 -4.18
C VAL A 70 1.39 -9.30 -3.60
N VAL A 71 2.58 -8.84 -3.23
CA VAL A 71 3.56 -9.71 -2.56
C VAL A 71 3.06 -10.13 -1.17
N PRO A 72 3.34 -11.37 -0.69
CA PRO A 72 2.84 -11.85 0.60
C PRO A 72 3.25 -11.00 1.81
N GLN A 73 4.38 -10.29 1.72
CA GLN A 73 4.83 -9.36 2.75
C GLN A 73 3.89 -8.16 2.93
N GLY A 74 3.10 -7.82 1.90
CA GLY A 74 2.15 -6.70 1.88
C GLY A 74 2.82 -5.33 1.80
N TRP A 75 3.63 -4.97 2.79
CA TRP A 75 4.13 -3.61 3.01
C TRP A 75 5.65 -3.57 3.11
N ASP A 76 6.24 -2.45 2.68
CA ASP A 76 7.66 -2.16 2.88
C ASP A 76 7.81 -0.95 3.81
N SER A 77 8.50 -1.12 4.94
CA SER A 77 8.78 -0.02 5.88
C SER A 77 9.75 1.03 5.33
N TRP A 78 10.42 0.73 4.20
CA TRP A 78 11.44 1.54 3.57
C TRP A 78 12.50 1.99 4.59
N HIS A 79 12.86 3.28 4.61
CA HIS A 79 13.83 3.84 5.55
C HIS A 79 13.26 4.12 6.96
N PHE A 80 12.02 3.71 7.24
CA PHE A 80 11.32 4.03 8.49
C PHE A 80 11.09 2.82 9.40
N GLY A 81 11.88 1.75 9.26
CA GLY A 81 11.76 0.54 10.09
C GLY A 81 11.78 0.79 11.62
N GLY A 82 12.49 1.82 12.09
CA GLY A 82 12.51 2.22 13.50
C GLY A 82 11.29 3.01 13.98
N HIS A 83 10.37 3.38 13.08
CA HIS A 83 9.21 4.23 13.35
C HIS A 83 7.88 3.55 13.01
N VAL A 84 7.87 2.23 12.84
CA VAL A 84 6.68 1.46 12.45
C VAL A 84 5.50 1.66 13.40
N SER A 85 5.75 1.94 14.68
CA SER A 85 4.71 2.23 15.68
C SER A 85 3.92 3.52 15.43
N GLN A 86 4.43 4.42 14.57
CA GLN A 86 3.78 5.68 14.19
C GLN A 86 2.90 5.54 12.94
N MET A 87 3.04 4.42 12.23
CA MET A 87 2.38 4.17 10.95
C MET A 87 1.04 3.46 11.16
N THR A 88 0.17 3.56 10.16
CA THR A 88 -1.07 2.79 10.10
C THR A 88 -1.18 2.17 8.71
N PHE A 89 -0.80 0.90 8.61
CA PHE A 89 -1.10 0.05 7.47
C PHE A 89 -2.06 -1.04 7.92
N ALA A 90 -3.16 -1.21 7.19
CA ALA A 90 -4.19 -2.18 7.56
C ALA A 90 -4.86 -2.77 6.32
N GLU A 91 -5.13 -4.07 6.42
CA GLU A 91 -5.98 -4.86 5.53
C GLU A 91 -7.11 -5.41 6.40
N ILE A 92 -8.36 -5.16 6.02
CA ILE A 92 -9.53 -5.51 6.83
C ILE A 92 -10.54 -6.20 5.92
N GLY A 93 -10.69 -7.51 6.07
CA GLY A 93 -11.59 -8.31 5.23
C GLY A 93 -11.15 -8.37 3.77
N CYS A 94 -9.84 -8.32 3.52
CA CYS A 94 -9.23 -8.49 2.20
C CYS A 94 -8.77 -9.94 1.98
#